data_AF-A0A2M7BQ43-F1
#
_entry.id   AF-A0A2M7BQ43-F1
#
_cell.length_a   1.000
_cell.length_b   1.000
_cell.length_c   1.000
_cell.angle_alpha   90.00
_cell.angle_beta   90.00
_cell.angle_gamma   90.00
#
_symmetry.space_group_name_H-M   'P 1'
#
loop_
_entity.id
_entity.type
_entity.pdbx_description
1 polymer ?
#
loop_
_entity_poly.entity_id
_entity_poly.type
_entity_poly.pdbx_seq_one_letter_code
_entity_poly.pdbx_strand_id
1 'polypeptide(L)' 'INKIQTLKIGDVVKENFDLVSIDTEGFDTLILKSWPWGKYKPKVICVETGVDKLLKSRGYKLVKKTKDNFIYCS' A
#
# COMPACT_ATOMS: atom_id res chain seq x y z
N ILE A 1 11.73 11.77 23.81
CA ILE A 1 11.29 11.21 22.51
C ILE A 1 10.97 9.73 22.74
N ASN A 2 9.70 9.34 22.67
CA ASN A 2 9.33 7.93 22.76
C ASN A 2 9.65 7.26 21.42
N LYS A 3 10.44 6.19 21.45
CA LYS A 3 10.70 5.38 20.26
C LYS A 3 9.55 4.39 20.10
N ILE A 4 9.00 4.31 18.89
CA ILE A 4 7.96 3.33 18.54
C ILE A 4 8.64 2.19 17.78
N GLN A 5 8.32 0.95 18.17
CA GLN A 5 8.80 -0.24 17.46
C GLN A 5 8.01 -0.43 16.17
N THR A 6 8.71 -0.67 15.06
CA THR A 6 8.09 -1.00 13.76
C THR A 6 8.14 -2.50 13.51
N LEU A 7 7.13 -3.03 12.82
CA LEU A 7 7.05 -4.43 12.41
C LEU A 7 6.97 -4.51 10.89
N LYS A 8 7.43 -5.63 10.30
CA LYS A 8 7.22 -5.88 8.87
C LYS A 8 5.79 -6.36 8.66
N ILE A 9 5.19 -5.94 7.55
CA ILE A 9 3.85 -6.40 7.13
C ILE A 9 3.76 -7.93 7.10
N GLY A 10 4.84 -8.59 6.66
CA GLY A 10 4.93 -10.06 6.61
C GLY A 10 4.77 -10.76 7.96
N ASP A 11 5.08 -10.07 9.05
CA ASP A 11 5.01 -10.60 10.42
C ASP A 11 3.63 -10.38 11.05
N VAL A 12 2.94 -9.32 10.63
CA VAL A 12 1.62 -8.91 11.12
C VAL A 12 0.50 -9.60 10.36
N VAL A 13 0.62 -9.67 9.04
CA VAL A 13 -0.39 -10.31 8.19
C VAL A 13 -0.16 -11.82 8.18
N LYS A 14 -1.18 -12.59 8.57
CA LYS A 14 -1.18 -14.06 8.57
C LYS A 14 -2.02 -14.68 7.44
N GLU A 15 -2.95 -13.91 6.86
CA GLU A 15 -3.94 -14.38 5.91
C GLU A 15 -3.98 -13.49 4.66
N ASN A 16 -4.59 -14.00 3.59
CA ASN A 16 -4.81 -13.20 2.37
C ASN A 16 -5.94 -12.20 2.58
N PHE A 17 -5.82 -11.05 1.93
CA PHE A 17 -6.80 -9.99 1.96
C PHE A 17 -6.91 -9.33 0.60
N ASP A 18 -8.12 -8.86 0.29
CA ASP A 18 -8.42 -8.26 -1.00
C ASP A 18 -8.18 -6.74 -1.03
N LEU A 19 -8.18 -6.08 0.12
CA LEU A 19 -8.09 -4.62 0.22
C LEU A 19 -7.06 -4.19 1.26
N VAL A 20 -6.26 -3.18 0.91
CA VAL A 20 -5.46 -2.41 1.86
C VAL A 20 -5.71 -0.92 1.69
N SER A 21 -5.85 -0.23 2.82
CA SER A 21 -5.78 1.23 2.89
C SER A 21 -4.51 1.60 3.63
N ILE A 22 -3.67 2.41 3.00
CA ILE A 22 -2.45 2.95 3.59
C ILE A 22 -2.67 4.46 3.67
N ASP A 23 -2.61 4.97 4.89
CA ASP A 23 -2.74 6.39 5.21
C ASP A 23 -1.71 6.68 6.28
N THR A 24 -0.52 7.11 5.85
CA THR A 24 0.64 7.22 6.73
C THR A 24 1.37 8.54 6.57
N GLU A 25 0.64 9.63 6.26
CA GLU A 25 1.15 11.00 6.24
C GLU A 25 2.44 11.12 5.40
N GLY A 26 2.42 10.57 4.17
CA GLY A 26 3.53 10.60 3.22
C GLY A 26 4.51 9.41 3.28
N PHE A 27 4.36 8.45 4.21
CA PHE A 27 5.19 7.24 4.25
C PHE A 27 4.69 6.10 3.35
N ASP A 28 3.57 6.29 2.65
CA ASP A 28 2.90 5.30 1.80
C ASP A 28 3.85 4.65 0.78
N THR A 29 4.66 5.48 0.12
CA THR A 29 5.63 5.00 -0.88
C THR A 29 6.67 4.06 -0.26
N LEU A 30 7.11 4.34 0.97
CA LEU A 30 8.10 3.50 1.66
C LEU A 30 7.47 2.15 2.03
N ILE A 31 6.24 2.17 2.55
CA ILE A 31 5.49 0.97 2.90
C ILE A 31 5.29 0.07 1.68
N LEU A 32 4.87 0.65 0.55
CA LEU A 32 4.70 -0.08 -0.71
C LEU A 32 6.02 -0.61 -1.28
N LYS A 33 7.13 0.12 -1.13
CA LYS A 33 8.47 -0.38 -1.56
C LYS A 33 8.90 -1.59 -0.74
N SER A 34 8.61 -1.60 0.55
CA SER A 34 8.94 -2.70 1.48
C SER A 34 7.90 -3.81 1.53
N TRP A 35 6.80 -3.67 0.78
CA TRP A 35 5.70 -4.62 0.79
C TRP A 35 6.13 -6.00 0.26
N PRO A 36 5.68 -7.11 0.88
CA PRO A 36 6.05 -8.46 0.46
C PRO A 36 5.21 -8.93 -0.75
N TRP A 37 5.41 -8.27 -1.90
CA TRP A 37 4.58 -8.45 -3.11
C TRP A 37 4.49 -9.88 -3.66
N GLY A 38 5.48 -10.74 -3.37
CA GLY A 38 5.44 -12.16 -3.74
C GLY A 38 4.52 -13.00 -2.85
N LYS A 39 4.14 -12.49 -1.68
CA LYS A 39 3.28 -13.17 -0.70
C LYS A 39 1.89 -12.55 -0.64
N TYR A 40 1.81 -11.22 -0.59
CA TYR A 40 0.56 -10.49 -0.48
C TYR A 40 0.41 -9.52 -1.66
N LYS A 41 -0.60 -9.77 -2.48
CA LYS A 41 -0.98 -8.92 -3.61
C LYS A 41 -2.48 -8.59 -3.51
N PRO A 42 -2.84 -7.50 -2.81
CA PRO A 42 -4.23 -7.10 -2.64
C PRO A 42 -4.89 -6.79 -3.99
N LYS A 43 -6.19 -7.04 -4.13
CA LYS A 43 -6.90 -6.66 -5.36
C LYS A 43 -7.12 -5.15 -5.44
N VAL A 44 -7.23 -4.49 -4.28
CA VAL A 44 -7.50 -3.06 -4.15
C VAL A 44 -6.49 -2.42 -3.20
N ILE A 45 -5.89 -1.32 -3.63
CA ILE A 45 -4.99 -0.49 -2.84
C ILE A 45 -5.52 0.94 -2.81
N CYS A 46 -5.80 1.44 -1.61
CA CYS A 46 -6.09 2.84 -1.33
C CYS A 46 -4.87 3.47 -0.67
N VAL A 47 -4.40 4.58 -1.23
CA VAL A 47 -3.14 5.25 -0.89
C VAL A 47 -3.29 6.73 -1.15
N GLU A 48 -2.42 7.53 -0.58
CA GLU A 48 -2.27 8.93 -0.98
C GLU A 48 -1.66 9.06 -2.40
N THR A 49 -1.09 10.22 -2.71
CA THR A 49 -0.44 10.51 -4.00
C THR A 49 1.00 9.98 -4.08
N GLY A 50 1.64 10.11 -5.24
CA GLY A 50 3.09 9.86 -5.41
C GLY A 50 3.52 8.41 -5.63
N VAL A 51 2.58 7.45 -5.61
CA VAL A 51 2.85 6.00 -5.73
C VAL A 51 2.54 5.43 -7.12
N ASP A 52 2.06 6.26 -8.04
CA ASP A 52 1.50 5.84 -9.34
C ASP A 52 2.47 4.99 -10.17
N LYS A 53 3.72 5.44 -10.32
CA LYS A 53 4.75 4.70 -11.09
C LYS A 53 5.03 3.33 -10.48
N LEU A 54 5.08 3.24 -9.16
CA LEU A 54 5.32 1.99 -8.43
C LEU A 54 4.16 1.02 -8.66
N LEU A 55 2.92 1.44 -8.40
CA LEU A 55 1.75 0.58 -8.53
C LEU A 55 1.49 0.14 -9.97
N LYS A 56 1.67 1.03 -10.96
CA LYS A 56 1.61 0.66 -12.38
C LYS A 56 2.64 -0.40 -12.75
N SER A 57 3.89 -0.29 -12.27
CA SER A 57 4.91 -1.32 -12.50
C SER A 57 4.56 -2.68 -11.88
N ARG A 58 3.63 -2.71 -10.91
CA ARG A 58 3.13 -3.95 -10.28
C ARG A 58 1.82 -4.45 -10.88
N GLY A 59 1.36 -3.85 -11.98
CA GLY A 59 0.17 -4.24 -12.72
C GLY A 59 -1.13 -3.61 -12.22
N TYR A 60 -1.07 -2.65 -11.30
CA TYR A 60 -2.26 -1.97 -10.82
C TYR A 60 -2.63 -0.80 -11.74
N LYS A 61 -3.93 -0.56 -11.88
CA LYS A 61 -4.52 0.55 -12.62
C LYS A 61 -5.22 1.47 -11.65
N LEU A 62 -4.99 2.77 -11.80
CA LEU A 62 -5.74 3.78 -11.07
C LEU A 62 -7.20 3.79 -11.57
N VAL A 63 -8.15 3.52 -10.68
CA VAL A 63 -9.59 3.46 -11.02
C VAL A 63 -10.36 4.68 -10.53
N LYS A 64 -9.92 5.31 -9.44
CA LYS A 64 -10.59 6.48 -8.87
C LYS A 64 -9.61 7.37 -8.11
N LYS A 65 -9.83 8.68 -8.21
CA LYS A 65 -9.26 9.68 -7.31
C LYS A 65 -10.39 10.30 -6.51
N THR A 66 -10.15 10.48 -5.23
CA THR A 66 -10.96 11.31 -4.33
C THR A 66 -10.15 12.56 -3.99
N LYS A 67 -10.62 13.36 -3.04
CA LYS A 67 -9.89 14.55 -2.58
C LYS A 67 -8.51 14.17 -2.02
N ASP A 68 -8.46 13.09 -1.23
CA ASP A 68 -7.28 12.74 -0.44
C ASP A 68 -6.70 11.36 -0.81
N ASN A 69 -7.51 10.46 -1.40
CA ASN A 69 -7.12 9.08 -1.69
C ASN A 69 -7.19 8.72 -3.17
N PHE A 70 -6.26 7.87 -3.59
CA PHE A 70 -6.14 7.27 -4.91
C PHE A 70 -6.39 5.76 -4.78
N ILE A 71 -7.30 5.25 -5.59
CA ILE A 71 -7.73 3.85 -5.54
C ILE A 71 -7.20 3.12 -6.77
N TYR A 72 -6.48 2.03 -6.54
CA TYR A 72 -5.83 1.21 -7.55
C TYR A 72 -6.35 -0.23 -7.50
N CYS A 73 -6.55 -0.86 -8.66
CA CYS A 73 -6.95 -2.26 -8.79
C CYS A 73 -6.00 -3.04 -9.72
N SER A 74 -5.67 -4.30 -9.40
CA SER A 74 -4.82 -5.18 -10.22
C SER A 74 -5.60 -6.22 -11.01
#